data_AF-C5LLR9-F1
#
_entry.id   AF-C5LLR9-F1
#
_cell.length_a   1.000
_cell.length_b   1.000
_cell.length_c   1.000
_cell.angle_alpha   90.00
_cell.angle_beta   90.00
_cell.angle_gamma   90.00
#
_symmetry.space_group_name_H-M   'P 1'
#
loop_
_entity.id
_entity.type
_entity.pdbx_description
1 polymer ?
#
loop_
_entity_poly.entity_id
_entity_poly.type
_entity_poly.pdbx_seq_one_letter_code
_entity_poly.pdbx_strand_id
1 'polypeptide(L)'
;FIFYYRPGTYAQYLAARELKRMSWRFHSRYGTWFKRHSEPSVVNPKYEYGTYVYFDCYADEWAQKIKKDFQLGLRDEGAELGIR
;
A
#
# COMPACT_ATOMS: atom_id res chain seq x y z
N PHE A 1 -4.44 6.91 9.44
CA PHE A 1 -5.34 6.62 10.57
C PHE A 1 -6.70 6.11 10.11
N ILE A 2 -7.50 6.93 9.43
CA ILE A 2 -8.88 6.62 9.00
C ILE A 2 -9.00 5.23 8.35
N PHE A 3 -8.10 4.91 7.42
CA PHE A 3 -8.12 3.63 6.72
C PHE A 3 -8.10 2.39 7.64
N TYR A 4 -7.36 2.45 8.75
CA TYR A 4 -7.16 1.32 9.66
C TYR A 4 -8.21 1.25 10.77
N TYR A 5 -8.67 2.39 11.28
CA TYR A 5 -9.53 2.46 12.46
C TYR A 5 -11.02 2.72 12.16
N ARG A 6 -11.39 2.91 10.89
CA ARG A 6 -12.79 3.11 10.46
C ARG A 6 -13.20 2.15 9.34
N PRO A 7 -13.01 0.82 9.49
CA PRO A 7 -13.30 -0.14 8.44
C PRO A 7 -14.79 -0.12 8.04
N GLY A 8 -15.06 -0.35 6.76
CA GLY A 8 -16.42 -0.46 6.21
C GLY A 8 -17.17 0.87 6.10
N THR A 9 -16.50 2.00 6.33
CA THR A 9 -17.12 3.33 6.24
C THR A 9 -16.78 4.03 4.92
N TYR A 10 -17.63 4.95 4.49
CA TYR A 10 -17.32 5.84 3.36
C TYR A 10 -16.03 6.65 3.59
N ALA A 11 -15.69 6.96 4.85
CA ALA A 11 -14.43 7.62 5.19
C ALA A 11 -13.20 6.74 4.88
N GLN A 12 -13.28 5.42 5.08
CA GLN A 12 -12.21 4.50 4.68
C GLN A 12 -12.04 4.50 3.16
N TYR A 13 -13.15 4.49 2.40
CA TYR A 13 -13.12 4.62 0.94
C TYR A 13 -12.42 5.90 0.49
N LEU A 14 -12.81 7.05 1.05
CA LEU A 14 -12.19 8.34 0.73
C LEU A 14 -10.70 8.35 1.09
N ALA A 15 -10.32 7.81 2.24
CA ALA A 15 -8.91 7.70 2.63
C ALA A 15 -8.12 6.81 1.67
N ALA A 16 -8.67 5.66 1.25
CA ALA A 16 -8.05 4.77 0.27
C ALA A 16 -7.90 5.46 -1.10
N ARG A 17 -8.91 6.22 -1.52
CA ARG A 17 -8.90 6.98 -2.77
C ARG A 17 -7.81 8.04 -2.79
N GLU A 18 -7.66 8.81 -1.71
CA GLU A 18 -6.58 9.81 -1.61
C GLU A 18 -5.20 9.16 -1.57
N LEU A 19 -5.04 8.02 -0.89
CA LEU A 19 -3.78 7.27 -0.89
C LEU A 19 -3.41 6.81 -2.30
N LYS A 20 -4.37 6.22 -3.04
CA LYS A 20 -4.17 5.85 -4.46
C LYS A 20 -3.78 7.05 -5.32
N ARG A 21 -4.43 8.21 -5.14
CA ARG A 21 -4.09 9.46 -5.85
C ARG A 21 -2.66 9.92 -5.59
N MET A 22 -2.11 9.62 -4.42
CA MET A 22 -0.73 9.92 -4.03
C MET A 22 0.28 8.80 -4.40
N SER A 23 -0.13 7.88 -5.26
CA SER A 23 0.64 6.72 -5.73
C SER A 23 1.00 5.72 -4.62
N TRP A 24 0.17 5.64 -3.57
CA TRP A 24 0.23 4.53 -2.62
C TRP A 24 -0.59 3.34 -3.12
N ARG A 25 -0.06 2.15 -2.87
CA ARG A 25 -0.65 0.87 -3.27
C ARG A 25 -0.85 0.00 -2.04
N PHE A 26 -2.06 -0.48 -1.84
CA PHE A 26 -2.38 -1.34 -0.71
C PHE A 26 -2.00 -2.79 -1.04
N HIS A 27 -1.29 -3.45 -0.14
CA HIS A 27 -0.96 -4.86 -0.25
C HIS A 27 -1.80 -5.67 0.73
N SER A 28 -2.73 -6.47 0.19
CA SER A 28 -3.73 -7.21 0.96
C SER A 28 -3.10 -8.13 2.02
N ARG A 29 -2.09 -8.93 1.61
CA ARG A 29 -1.37 -9.85 2.50
C ARG A 29 -0.65 -9.17 3.66
N TYR A 30 -0.04 -8.01 3.45
CA TYR A 30 0.65 -7.28 4.50
C TYR A 30 -0.27 -6.34 5.28
N GLY A 31 -1.51 -6.15 4.81
CA GLY A 31 -2.45 -5.23 5.42
C GLY A 31 -1.94 -3.78 5.43
N THR A 32 -1.05 -3.39 4.52
CA THR A 32 -0.46 -2.04 4.54
C THR A 32 -0.20 -1.43 3.17
N TRP A 33 0.09 -0.13 3.15
CA TRP A 33 0.34 0.68 1.98
C TRP A 33 1.82 0.81 1.67
N PHE A 34 2.16 0.69 0.38
CA PHE A 34 3.49 0.83 -0.18
C PHE A 34 3.50 1.97 -1.20
N LYS A 35 4.63 2.67 -1.30
CA LYS A 35 4.92 3.68 -2.32
C LYS A 35 6.34 3.50 -2.81
N ARG A 36 6.58 3.66 -4.11
CA ARG A 36 7.93 3.61 -4.68
C ARG A 36 8.80 4.69 -4.04
N HIS A 37 9.94 4.29 -3.46
CA HIS A 37 10.94 5.23 -2.94
C HIS A 37 11.89 5.69 -4.04
N SER A 38 12.21 4.77 -4.95
CA SER A 38 12.99 4.99 -6.16
C SER A 38 12.32 4.29 -7.34
N GLU A 39 12.84 4.51 -8.54
CA GLU A 39 12.44 3.70 -9.70
C GLU A 39 12.74 2.22 -9.42
N PRO A 40 11.77 1.30 -9.63
CA PRO A 40 11.98 -0.13 -9.45
C PRO A 40 12.99 -0.63 -10.49
N SER A 41 13.88 -1.53 -10.06
CA SER A 41 14.88 -2.13 -10.95
C SER A 41 14.27 -3.19 -11.87
N VAL A 42 13.12 -3.77 -11.52
CA VAL A 42 12.36 -4.67 -12.40
C VAL A 42 10.88 -4.33 -12.33
N VAL A 43 10.23 -4.24 -13.48
CA VAL A 43 8.77 -4.13 -13.61
C VAL A 43 8.30 -5.17 -14.60
N ASN A 44 7.37 -6.03 -14.20
CA ASN A 44 6.68 -6.93 -15.11
C ASN A 44 5.20 -7.06 -14.69
N PRO A 45 4.34 -7.70 -15.51
CA PRO A 45 2.91 -7.76 -15.22
C PRO A 45 2.52 -8.48 -13.92
N LYS A 46 3.42 -9.25 -13.31
CA LYS A 46 3.15 -10.00 -12.08
C LYS A 46 3.68 -9.28 -10.84
N TYR A 47 4.82 -8.61 -10.95
CA TYR A 47 5.48 -7.98 -9.83
C TYR A 47 6.37 -6.80 -10.25
N GLU A 48 6.65 -5.96 -9.27
CA GLU A 48 7.73 -4.98 -9.29
C GLU A 48 8.81 -5.38 -8.27
N TYR A 49 10.06 -5.04 -8.54
CA TYR A 49 11.16 -5.24 -7.60
C TYR A 49 11.93 -3.94 -7.44
N GLY A 50 12.16 -3.51 -6.20
CA GLY A 50 12.85 -2.25 -5.93
C GLY A 50 12.81 -1.81 -4.47
N THR A 51 13.04 -0.52 -4.24
CA THR A 51 12.97 0.10 -2.91
C THR A 51 11.64 0.83 -2.72
N TYR A 52 10.97 0.53 -1.61
CA TYR A 52 9.65 1.07 -1.28
C TYR A 52 9.66 1.75 0.10
N VAL A 53 8.84 2.78 0.24
CA VAL A 53 8.37 3.27 1.54
C VAL A 53 7.08 2.53 1.84
N TYR A 54 6.91 2.05 3.07
CA TYR A 54 5.66 1.49 3.54
C TYR A 54 5.28 2.08 4.89
N PHE A 55 4.00 2.02 5.21
CA PHE A 55 3.52 2.43 6.51
C PHE A 55 3.49 1.23 7.46
N ASP A 56 4.18 1.30 8.59
CA ASP A 56 4.14 0.23 9.59
C ASP A 56 3.02 0.52 10.59
N CYS A 57 1.82 0.00 10.31
CA CYS A 57 0.64 0.19 11.15
C CYS A 57 0.57 -0.76 12.35
N TYR A 58 1.49 -1.73 12.45
CA TYR A 58 1.51 -2.75 13.50
C TYR A 58 2.67 -2.54 14.49
N ALA A 59 3.71 -1.79 14.12
CA ALA A 59 4.77 -1.43 15.05
C ALA A 59 4.32 -0.36 16.06
N ASP A 60 4.95 -0.39 17.23
CA ASP A 60 4.73 0.57 18.32
C ASP A 60 4.91 2.03 17.89
N GLU A 61 5.73 2.29 16.86
CA GLU A 61 6.11 3.62 16.43
C GLU A 61 5.23 4.24 15.32
N TRP A 62 4.19 3.56 14.82
CA TRP A 62 3.21 4.08 13.84
C TRP A 62 3.84 4.97 12.73
N ALA A 63 4.87 4.44 12.07
CA ALA A 63 5.80 5.24 11.26
C ALA A 63 5.95 4.74 9.81
N GLN A 64 6.47 5.61 8.95
CA GLN A 64 6.92 5.22 7.60
C GLN A 64 8.30 4.57 7.69
N LYS A 65 8.47 3.45 7.00
CA LYS A 65 9.73 2.69 6.94
C LYS A 65 10.15 2.46 5.50
N ILE A 66 11.45 2.32 5.28
CA ILE A 66 12.02 2.00 3.97
C ILE A 66 12.31 0.50 3.91
N LYS A 67 11.82 -0.16 2.85
CA LYS A 67 12.12 -1.54 2.52
C LYS A 67 12.89 -1.58 1.21
N LYS A 68 14.17 -1.96 1.29
CA LYS A 68 15.02 -2.22 0.12
C LYS A 68 14.78 -3.64 -0.41
N ASP A 69 15.11 -3.86 -1.68
CA ASP A 69 15.14 -5.19 -2.31
C ASP A 69 13.82 -5.97 -2.15
N PHE A 70 12.71 -5.28 -2.37
CA PHE A 70 11.38 -5.82 -2.13
C PHE A 70 10.65 -6.12 -3.44
N GLN A 71 10.05 -7.31 -3.49
CA GLN A 71 9.17 -7.74 -4.58
C GLN A 71 7.70 -7.45 -4.24
N LEU A 72 7.12 -6.45 -4.90
CA LEU A 72 5.72 -6.06 -4.77
C LEU A 72 4.87 -6.80 -5.82
N GLY A 73 3.94 -7.66 -5.40
CA GLY A 73 3.01 -8.32 -6.32
C GLY A 73 1.93 -7.37 -6.85
N LEU A 74 1.75 -7.29 -8.17
CA LEU A 74 0.80 -6.38 -8.82
C LEU A 74 -0.62 -6.96 -8.98
N ARG A 75 -0.81 -8.24 -8.64
CA ARG A 75 -2.09 -8.93 -8.80
C ARG A 75 -3.19 -8.41 -7.87
N ASP A 76 -2.80 -7.73 -6.80
CA ASP A 76 -3.70 -7.23 -5.76
C ASP A 76 -4.28 -5.83 -6.06
N GLU A 77 -3.86 -5.18 -7.16
CA GLU A 77 -4.33 -3.82 -7.48
C GLU A 77 -5.80 -3.75 -7.91
N GLY A 78 -6.34 -4.84 -8.46
CA GLY A 78 -7.69 -4.89 -9.06
C GLY A 78 -8.79 -5.49 -8.18
N ALA A 79 -8.46 -6.12 -7.05
CA ALA A 79 -9.44 -6.65 -6.10
C ALA A 79 -9.71 -5.61 -5.01
N GLU A 80 -10.30 -4.49 -5.42
CA GLU A 80 -10.55 -3.32 -4.57
C GLU A 80 -11.48 -3.65 -3.41
N LEU A 81 -10.91 -3.96 -2.23
CA LEU A 81 -11.43 -3.78 -0.85
C LEU A 81 -12.93 -4.06 -0.53
N GLY A 82 -13.76 -4.56 -1.43
CA GLY A 82 -15.20 -4.73 -1.25
C GLY A 82 -15.96 -3.47 -0.82
N ILE A 83 -15.32 -2.28 -0.84
CA ILE A 83 -15.94 -1.03 -0.38
C ILE A 83 -16.80 -0.50 -1.52
N ARG A 84 -17.99 -1.06 -1.65
CA ARG A 84 -19.12 -0.40 -2.31
C ARG A 84 -19.64 0.74 -1.43
#